data_AF-A0A941WRG7-F1
#
_entry.id   AF-A0A941WRG7-F1
#
_cell.length_a   1.000
_cell.length_b   1.000
_cell.length_c   1.000
_cell.angle_alpha   90.00
_cell.angle_beta   90.00
_cell.angle_gamma   90.00
#
_symmetry.space_group_name_H-M   'P 1'
#
loop_
_entity.id
_entity.type
_entity.pdbx_description
1 polymer ?
#
loop_
_entity_poly.entity_id
_entity_poly.type
_entity_poly.pdbx_seq_one_letter_code
_entity_poly.pdbx_strand_id
1 'polypeptide(L)'
;MAITTLFGINGVGKDTIAENLRKKNPEITVSSVSRMLMYILGISKTYDVREKVTEEQYKILESIPQTQMVKIENEEYRRILEKIAKEDKKVIFINHLVTAMRHGEDVQYLTKRLTPDWYIDLNENLIQLVAPSNVIAIRRMNDATRVRSSNIEQIEEHQALCSNEWERIMSRGPEVKQKMHIVDNISLERAVEDVENIAIKEKKNIQIDDDIAELLVRSGCYVNANKTNDKLIKAPNGDIIPAYLSCRLAISDVKTRELLERGLIGRVKQEFKDDVTIAGMATAGIPWAHSIAQKLELPMLYVRSSEKAYGLKGLIEGNLKYASKKAIIVDDVLYTGDTVKKAQEVLKQNGIETVGVACIATLRDKIVNDLTKNNIKVINLTHYTNLLEAAKRNHILDEKEYETMKAIYEEKEERGER
;
A
#
# COMPACT_ATOMS: atom_id res chain seq x y z
N MET A 1 -2.25 7.03 -6.51
CA MET A 1 -3.64 7.40 -6.15
C MET A 1 -3.96 6.84 -4.77
N ALA A 2 -4.28 7.63 -3.75
CA ALA A 2 -4.66 7.07 -2.44
C ALA A 2 -6.18 6.98 -2.34
N ILE A 3 -6.73 5.77 -2.36
CA ILE A 3 -8.05 5.52 -1.78
C ILE A 3 -7.82 5.08 -0.34
N THR A 4 -8.16 5.95 0.60
CA THR A 4 -8.05 5.61 2.02
C THR A 4 -9.41 5.13 2.50
N THR A 5 -9.50 3.85 2.86
CA THR A 5 -10.68 3.31 3.54
C THR A 5 -10.49 3.48 5.05
N LEU A 6 -11.36 4.28 5.64
CA LEU A 6 -11.35 4.60 7.06
C LEU A 6 -12.49 3.86 7.74
N PHE A 7 -12.16 3.17 8.82
CA PHE A 7 -13.15 2.42 9.59
C PHE A 7 -13.49 3.20 10.86
N GLY A 8 -14.77 3.59 10.97
CA GLY A 8 -15.30 4.17 12.19
C GLY A 8 -15.73 3.06 13.16
N ILE A 9 -15.35 3.20 14.42
CA ILE A 9 -16.04 2.58 15.56
C ILE A 9 -17.28 3.47 15.83
N ASN A 10 -18.32 3.06 16.55
CA ASN A 10 -19.54 3.91 16.67
C ASN A 10 -19.28 5.15 17.55
N GLY A 11 -19.79 6.32 17.12
CA GLY A 11 -19.75 7.57 17.89
C GLY A 11 -20.33 8.74 17.08
N VAL A 12 -19.63 9.14 16.03
CA VAL A 12 -20.08 10.15 15.06
C VAL A 12 -20.41 9.50 13.71
N GLY A 13 -21.55 9.88 13.12
CA GLY A 13 -22.01 9.35 11.85
C GLY A 13 -21.02 9.60 10.70
N LYS A 14 -20.81 8.60 9.84
CA LYS A 14 -19.84 8.66 8.72
C LYS A 14 -20.11 9.82 7.76
N ASP A 15 -21.37 10.08 7.45
CA ASP A 15 -21.78 11.22 6.62
C ASP A 15 -21.43 12.56 7.29
N THR A 16 -21.54 12.65 8.62
CA THR A 16 -21.18 13.85 9.40
C THR A 16 -19.66 14.10 9.38
N ILE A 17 -18.86 13.04 9.54
CA ILE A 17 -17.39 13.13 9.42
C ILE A 17 -17.01 13.56 8.00
N ALA A 18 -17.63 12.94 6.99
CA ALA A 18 -17.40 13.25 5.58
C ALA A 18 -17.76 14.69 5.21
N GLU A 19 -18.90 15.20 5.68
CA GLU A 19 -19.32 16.58 5.44
C GLU A 19 -18.33 17.60 6.04
N ASN A 20 -17.80 17.33 7.23
CA ASN A 20 -16.83 18.21 7.88
C ASN A 20 -15.44 18.13 7.26
N LEU A 21 -14.98 16.94 6.89
CA LEU A 21 -13.73 16.76 6.13
C LEU A 21 -13.77 17.52 4.81
N ARG A 22 -14.90 17.48 4.10
CA ARG A 22 -15.10 18.24 2.86
C ARG A 22 -15.01 19.75 3.09
N LYS A 23 -15.61 20.29 4.17
CA LYS A 23 -15.55 21.73 4.46
C LYS A 23 -14.10 22.22 4.55
N LYS A 24 -13.21 21.38 5.07
CA LYS A 24 -11.77 21.67 5.17
C LYS A 24 -11.01 21.32 3.88
N ASN A 25 -11.47 20.34 3.10
CA ASN A 25 -10.77 19.79 1.93
C ASN A 25 -11.71 19.64 0.71
N PRO A 26 -12.03 20.73 -0.03
CA PRO A 26 -13.03 20.71 -1.10
C PRO A 26 -12.64 19.87 -2.33
N GLU A 27 -11.35 19.64 -2.54
CA GLU A 27 -10.78 18.88 -3.66
C GLU A 27 -10.87 17.36 -3.48
N ILE A 28 -11.20 16.87 -2.28
CA ILE A 28 -11.29 15.43 -1.98
C ILE A 28 -12.73 14.96 -2.14
N THR A 29 -12.92 13.84 -2.84
CA THR A 29 -14.20 13.15 -2.86
C THR A 29 -14.30 12.30 -1.60
N VAL A 30 -15.36 12.46 -0.81
CA VAL A 30 -15.63 11.58 0.33
C VAL A 30 -16.90 10.79 0.04
N SER A 31 -16.87 9.48 0.30
CA SER A 31 -17.96 8.56 -0.01
C SER A 31 -18.10 7.48 1.08
N SER A 32 -19.15 6.67 0.98
CA SER A 32 -19.41 5.50 1.82
C SER A 32 -19.97 4.35 0.96
N VAL A 33 -19.88 3.11 1.45
CA VAL A 33 -20.49 1.95 0.77
C VAL A 33 -21.97 2.21 0.47
N SER A 34 -22.72 2.75 1.45
CA SER A 34 -24.15 3.02 1.28
C SER A 34 -24.44 4.05 0.18
N ARG A 35 -23.63 5.11 0.08
CA ARG A 35 -23.78 6.12 -0.97
C ARG A 35 -23.43 5.58 -2.35
N MET A 36 -22.42 4.72 -2.44
CA MET A 36 -22.06 4.11 -3.70
C MET A 36 -23.10 3.12 -4.17
N LEU A 37 -23.69 2.32 -3.27
CA LEU A 37 -24.83 1.47 -3.60
C LEU A 37 -26.04 2.29 -4.05
N MET A 38 -26.35 3.40 -3.36
CA MET A 38 -27.42 4.31 -3.78
C MET A 38 -27.19 4.89 -5.18
N TYR A 39 -25.96 5.29 -5.49
CA TYR A 39 -25.59 5.79 -6.81
C TYR A 39 -25.79 4.72 -7.90
N ILE A 40 -25.35 3.49 -7.64
CA ILE A 40 -25.51 2.36 -8.57
C ILE A 40 -26.99 2.04 -8.81
N LEU A 41 -27.78 2.05 -7.75
CA LEU A 41 -29.22 1.81 -7.79
C LEU A 41 -30.02 3.00 -8.36
N GLY A 42 -29.36 4.11 -8.73
CA GLY A 42 -30.02 5.33 -9.19
C GLY A 42 -30.84 6.06 -8.11
N ILE A 43 -30.66 5.68 -6.84
CA ILE A 43 -31.31 6.32 -5.68
C ILE A 43 -30.71 7.71 -5.42
N SER A 44 -29.41 7.88 -5.70
CA SER A 44 -28.71 9.18 -5.67
C SER A 44 -28.04 9.46 -7.01
N LYS A 45 -27.84 10.76 -7.33
CA LYS A 45 -27.19 11.18 -8.59
C LYS A 45 -25.67 11.07 -8.51
N THR A 46 -25.12 11.09 -7.31
CA THR A 46 -23.70 10.86 -7.05
C THR A 46 -23.49 9.98 -5.81
N TYR A 47 -22.31 9.37 -5.72
CA TYR A 47 -21.82 8.72 -4.51
C TYR A 47 -21.07 9.68 -3.59
N ASP A 48 -20.80 10.92 -4.04
CA ASP A 48 -20.14 11.96 -3.26
C ASP A 48 -21.05 12.50 -2.14
N VAL A 49 -20.49 12.70 -0.95
CA VAL A 49 -21.15 13.35 0.19
C VAL A 49 -21.67 14.76 -0.08
N ARG A 50 -21.25 15.41 -1.18
CA ARG A 50 -21.79 16.70 -1.65
C ARG A 50 -23.32 16.69 -1.81
N GLU A 51 -23.88 15.58 -2.27
CA GLU A 51 -25.33 15.42 -2.35
C GLU A 51 -25.86 14.94 -1.00
N LYS A 52 -26.79 15.68 -0.38
CA LYS A 52 -27.45 15.21 0.84
C LYS A 52 -28.37 14.05 0.49
N VAL A 53 -28.23 12.95 1.23
CA VAL A 53 -29.11 11.80 1.14
C VAL A 53 -30.20 11.95 2.20
N THR A 54 -31.45 11.78 1.79
CA THR A 54 -32.63 11.86 2.66
C THR A 54 -32.87 10.54 3.39
N GLU A 55 -33.63 10.58 4.48
CA GLU A 55 -34.06 9.35 5.17
C GLU A 55 -34.86 8.42 4.27
N GLU A 56 -35.64 8.98 3.34
CA GLU A 56 -36.43 8.22 2.37
C GLU A 56 -35.53 7.45 1.41
N GLN A 57 -34.46 8.06 0.91
CA GLN A 57 -33.45 7.36 0.10
C GLN A 57 -32.77 6.22 0.87
N TYR A 58 -32.53 6.41 2.18
CA TYR A 58 -32.05 5.33 3.05
C TYR A 58 -33.06 4.19 3.19
N LYS A 59 -34.36 4.51 3.34
CA LYS A 59 -35.44 3.51 3.38
C LYS A 59 -35.58 2.76 2.04
N ILE A 60 -35.41 3.44 0.91
CA ILE A 60 -35.41 2.79 -0.41
C ILE A 60 -34.25 1.79 -0.49
N LEU A 61 -33.03 2.21 -0.13
CA LEU A 61 -31.88 1.30 -0.04
C LEU A 61 -32.14 0.14 0.94
N GLU A 62 -32.93 0.36 2.00
CA GLU A 62 -33.35 -0.66 2.97
C GLU A 62 -34.30 -1.70 2.41
N SER A 63 -35.08 -1.31 1.40
CA SER A 63 -36.11 -2.15 0.77
C SER A 63 -35.60 -3.02 -0.39
N ILE A 64 -34.38 -2.80 -0.88
CA ILE A 64 -33.83 -3.56 -2.02
C ILE A 64 -33.59 -5.03 -1.64
N PRO A 65 -34.08 -6.01 -2.42
CA PRO A 65 -33.87 -7.43 -2.16
C PRO A 65 -32.40 -7.84 -2.07
N GLN A 66 -32.08 -8.77 -1.17
CA GLN A 66 -30.71 -9.19 -0.88
C GLN A 66 -30.03 -9.86 -2.08
N THR A 67 -30.78 -10.65 -2.84
CA THR A 67 -30.31 -11.30 -4.08
C THR A 67 -29.88 -10.29 -5.14
N GLN A 68 -30.59 -9.15 -5.23
CA GLN A 68 -30.25 -8.06 -6.14
C GLN A 68 -29.01 -7.30 -5.65
N MET A 69 -28.90 -7.03 -4.35
CA MET A 69 -27.72 -6.39 -3.77
C MET A 69 -26.44 -7.19 -4.01
N VAL A 70 -26.48 -8.51 -3.81
CA VAL A 70 -25.33 -9.39 -4.03
C VAL A 70 -24.85 -9.35 -5.48
N LYS A 71 -25.77 -9.31 -6.44
CA LYS A 71 -25.43 -9.18 -7.86
C LYS A 71 -24.75 -7.84 -8.15
N ILE A 72 -25.30 -6.75 -7.60
CA ILE A 72 -24.74 -5.40 -7.74
C ILE A 72 -23.33 -5.31 -7.14
N GLU A 73 -23.13 -5.86 -5.94
CA GLU A 73 -21.83 -5.87 -5.25
C GLU A 73 -20.75 -6.61 -6.06
N ASN A 74 -21.11 -7.76 -6.64
CA ASN A 74 -20.17 -8.62 -7.37
C ASN A 74 -19.82 -8.10 -8.76
N GLU A 75 -20.71 -7.35 -9.42
CA GLU A 75 -20.53 -6.89 -10.80
C GLU A 75 -20.27 -5.37 -10.86
N GLU A 76 -21.27 -4.56 -10.57
CA GLU A 76 -21.27 -3.14 -10.89
C GLU A 76 -20.52 -2.29 -9.87
N TYR A 77 -20.66 -2.62 -8.59
CA TYR A 77 -19.93 -1.98 -7.50
C TYR A 77 -18.43 -2.15 -7.66
N ARG A 78 -17.98 -3.38 -7.95
CA ARG A 78 -16.58 -3.70 -8.24
C ARG A 78 -16.06 -2.91 -9.43
N ARG A 79 -16.80 -2.90 -10.54
CA ARG A 79 -16.42 -2.17 -11.75
C ARG A 79 -16.25 -0.66 -11.51
N ILE A 80 -17.15 -0.05 -10.73
CA ILE A 80 -17.06 1.37 -10.39
C ILE A 80 -15.86 1.64 -9.48
N LEU A 81 -15.60 0.76 -8.51
CA LEU A 81 -14.42 0.84 -7.67
C LEU A 81 -13.12 0.76 -8.48
N GLU A 82 -13.02 -0.19 -9.40
CA GLU A 82 -11.88 -0.32 -10.31
C GLU A 82 -11.71 0.91 -11.20
N LYS A 83 -12.82 1.52 -11.64
CA LYS A 83 -12.78 2.79 -12.40
C LYS A 83 -12.29 3.95 -11.54
N ILE A 84 -12.85 4.12 -10.33
CA ILE A 84 -12.42 5.14 -9.37
C ILE A 84 -10.93 4.98 -9.07
N ALA A 85 -10.46 3.74 -8.93
CA ALA A 85 -9.08 3.42 -8.65
C ALA A 85 -8.13 3.55 -9.85
N LYS A 86 -8.64 3.90 -11.03
CA LYS A 86 -7.86 4.31 -12.22
C LYS A 86 -7.92 5.81 -12.50
N GLU A 87 -8.83 6.55 -11.89
CA GLU A 87 -8.96 8.01 -12.05
C GLU A 87 -8.10 8.75 -11.02
N ASP A 88 -7.32 9.76 -11.40
CA ASP A 88 -6.49 10.57 -10.46
C ASP A 88 -7.29 11.49 -9.51
N LYS A 89 -8.34 10.95 -8.89
CA LYS A 89 -9.18 11.58 -7.89
C LYS A 89 -8.91 10.93 -6.55
N LYS A 90 -8.69 11.77 -5.54
CA LYS A 90 -8.56 11.33 -4.15
C LYS A 90 -9.95 10.99 -3.63
N VAL A 91 -10.18 9.72 -3.33
CA VAL A 91 -11.45 9.26 -2.76
C VAL A 91 -11.19 8.70 -1.37
N ILE A 92 -11.86 9.26 -0.38
CA ILE A 92 -11.85 8.71 0.98
C ILE A 92 -13.16 7.95 1.18
N PHE A 93 -13.06 6.66 1.51
CA PHE A 93 -14.22 5.85 1.85
C PHE A 93 -14.33 5.72 3.37
N ILE A 94 -15.42 6.24 3.94
CA ILE A 94 -15.69 6.07 5.37
C ILE A 94 -16.68 4.92 5.55
N ASN A 95 -16.24 3.84 6.17
CA ASN A 95 -17.00 2.61 6.36
C ASN A 95 -17.09 2.18 7.83
N HIS A 96 -18.02 1.27 8.10
CA HIS A 96 -18.10 0.50 9.35
C HIS A 96 -17.69 -0.90 8.94
N LEU A 97 -17.02 -1.63 9.83
CA LEU A 97 -16.56 -2.99 9.54
C LEU A 97 -17.67 -4.00 9.20
N VAL A 98 -18.94 -3.59 9.27
CA VAL A 98 -20.09 -4.42 8.91
C VAL A 98 -20.74 -3.89 7.64
N THR A 99 -20.32 -4.42 6.49
CA THR A 99 -21.07 -4.34 5.23
C THR A 99 -22.39 -5.12 5.43
N ALA A 100 -23.52 -4.55 5.05
CA ALA A 100 -24.83 -4.91 5.60
C ALA A 100 -25.51 -6.13 4.95
N MET A 101 -26.17 -7.00 5.74
CA MET A 101 -27.39 -7.74 5.34
C MET A 101 -28.60 -7.24 6.12
N ARG A 102 -29.74 -6.97 5.46
CA ARG A 102 -30.98 -6.44 6.08
C ARG A 102 -32.03 -7.54 6.25
N HIS A 103 -32.96 -7.32 7.19
CA HIS A 103 -33.87 -8.28 7.83
C HIS A 103 -34.60 -9.25 6.87
N GLY A 104 -34.62 -10.55 7.19
CA GLY A 104 -35.72 -11.45 6.78
C GLY A 104 -35.45 -12.66 5.85
N GLU A 105 -34.21 -13.00 5.45
CA GLU A 105 -33.97 -14.13 4.52
C GLU A 105 -33.02 -15.23 5.03
N ASP A 106 -33.23 -16.46 4.50
CA ASP A 106 -32.51 -17.70 4.80
C ASP A 106 -31.08 -17.72 4.21
N VAL A 107 -30.14 -18.22 5.01
CA VAL A 107 -28.68 -18.07 4.91
C VAL A 107 -28.05 -19.07 3.92
N GLN A 108 -28.83 -20.01 3.36
CA GLN A 108 -28.30 -21.10 2.53
C GLN A 108 -27.65 -20.69 1.20
N TYR A 109 -27.93 -19.49 0.66
CA TYR A 109 -27.35 -19.07 -0.63
C TYR A 109 -25.87 -18.64 -0.53
N LEU A 110 -25.38 -18.41 0.69
CA LEU A 110 -24.06 -17.83 0.96
C LEU A 110 -22.95 -18.88 1.02
N THR A 111 -23.30 -20.14 1.28
CA THR A 111 -22.40 -21.30 1.25
C THR A 111 -21.92 -21.65 -0.16
N LYS A 112 -22.44 -20.99 -1.20
CA LYS A 112 -22.10 -21.23 -2.62
C LYS A 112 -21.21 -20.15 -3.25
N ARG A 113 -20.75 -19.14 -2.50
CA ARG A 113 -19.79 -18.14 -3.03
C ARG A 113 -18.42 -18.80 -3.26
N LEU A 114 -17.85 -18.57 -4.45
CA LEU A 114 -16.55 -19.10 -4.88
C LEU A 114 -15.35 -18.29 -4.33
N THR A 115 -15.57 -17.18 -3.63
CA THR A 115 -14.53 -16.29 -3.09
C THR A 115 -14.60 -16.24 -1.56
N PRO A 116 -13.47 -16.35 -0.82
CA PRO A 116 -13.48 -16.35 0.64
C PRO A 116 -13.94 -15.02 1.28
N ASP A 117 -14.55 -15.14 2.47
CA ASP A 117 -15.56 -14.24 3.04
C ASP A 117 -15.11 -12.95 3.78
N TRP A 118 -14.15 -12.13 3.33
CA TRP A 118 -13.92 -10.81 3.97
C TRP A 118 -12.97 -9.87 3.25
N TYR A 119 -12.29 -10.29 2.19
CA TYR A 119 -11.21 -9.50 1.58
C TYR A 119 -11.23 -9.62 0.06
N ILE A 120 -11.28 -8.47 -0.61
CA ILE A 120 -11.03 -8.36 -2.04
C ILE A 120 -9.99 -7.26 -2.24
N ASP A 121 -8.80 -7.67 -2.70
CA ASP A 121 -7.79 -6.75 -3.23
C ASP A 121 -8.25 -6.31 -4.61
N LEU A 122 -8.62 -5.03 -4.74
CA LEU A 122 -9.05 -4.46 -6.01
C LEU A 122 -7.87 -3.81 -6.73
N ASN A 123 -6.91 -3.28 -5.98
CA ASN A 123 -5.52 -2.99 -6.36
C ASN A 123 -4.71 -2.48 -5.15
N GLU A 124 -3.45 -2.11 -5.38
CA GLU A 124 -2.52 -1.58 -4.38
C GLU A 124 -3.06 -0.44 -3.52
N ASN A 125 -4.01 0.31 -4.07
CA ASN A 125 -4.56 1.51 -3.48
C ASN A 125 -5.99 1.31 -2.94
N LEU A 126 -6.60 0.14 -3.12
CA LEU A 126 -8.00 -0.10 -2.78
C LEU A 126 -8.25 -1.50 -2.21
N ILE A 127 -8.67 -1.52 -0.93
CA ILE A 127 -9.12 -2.73 -0.24
C ILE A 127 -10.62 -2.64 0.01
N GLN A 128 -11.36 -3.68 -0.39
CA GLN A 128 -12.74 -3.89 0.00
C GLN A 128 -12.85 -5.00 1.05
N LEU A 129 -13.54 -4.72 2.15
CA LEU A 129 -13.92 -5.72 3.14
C LEU A 129 -15.34 -6.25 2.91
N VAL A 130 -15.51 -7.56 3.04
CA VAL A 130 -16.77 -8.28 2.76
C VAL A 130 -17.08 -9.31 3.86
N ALA A 131 -17.42 -8.90 5.08
CA ALA A 131 -17.57 -9.87 6.17
C ALA A 131 -18.55 -11.03 5.83
N PRO A 132 -18.32 -12.25 6.36
CA PRO A 132 -19.16 -13.41 6.06
C PRO A 132 -20.57 -13.10 6.48
N SER A 133 -21.48 -13.17 5.53
CA SER A 133 -22.88 -12.80 5.73
C SER A 133 -23.57 -13.66 6.77
N ASN A 134 -23.16 -14.91 7.02
CA ASN A 134 -23.63 -15.73 8.13
C ASN A 134 -23.16 -15.19 9.50
N VAL A 135 -21.93 -14.70 9.61
CA VAL A 135 -21.40 -14.06 10.83
C VAL A 135 -22.11 -12.73 11.08
N ILE A 136 -22.34 -11.94 10.03
CA ILE A 136 -23.11 -10.69 10.11
C ILE A 136 -24.58 -10.96 10.40
N ALA A 137 -25.17 -12.00 9.82
CA ALA A 137 -26.58 -12.38 10.01
C ALA A 137 -26.83 -12.87 11.43
N ILE A 138 -26.01 -13.78 11.96
CA ILE A 138 -26.10 -14.22 13.37
C ILE A 138 -25.96 -13.01 14.30
N ARG A 139 -24.99 -12.15 14.05
CA ARG A 139 -24.80 -10.89 14.79
C ARG A 139 -26.01 -9.97 14.70
N ARG A 140 -26.61 -9.79 13.52
CA ARG A 140 -27.77 -8.91 13.30
C ARG A 140 -29.10 -9.50 13.79
N MET A 141 -29.25 -10.82 13.75
CA MET A 141 -30.41 -11.53 14.29
C MET A 141 -30.43 -11.46 15.81
N ASN A 142 -29.26 -11.45 16.45
CA ASN A 142 -29.12 -11.23 17.89
C ASN A 142 -29.20 -9.74 18.27
N ASP A 143 -28.99 -8.83 17.31
CA ASP A 143 -29.10 -7.38 17.48
C ASP A 143 -30.54 -6.90 17.25
N ALA A 144 -31.41 -7.14 18.23
CA ALA A 144 -32.83 -6.73 18.23
C ALA A 144 -33.05 -5.19 18.27
N THR A 145 -31.99 -4.39 18.13
CA THR A 145 -31.96 -2.97 18.52
C THR A 145 -32.02 -2.00 17.35
N ARG A 146 -32.03 -2.51 16.11
CA ARG A 146 -32.16 -1.68 14.90
C ARG A 146 -33.60 -1.25 14.62
N VAL A 147 -34.20 -0.58 15.60
CA VAL A 147 -35.05 0.58 15.39
C VAL A 147 -34.27 1.76 15.97
N ARG A 148 -33.25 2.24 15.24
CA ARG A 148 -32.29 3.31 15.62
C ARG A 148 -32.11 3.44 17.15
N SER A 149 -31.36 2.52 17.76
CA SER A 149 -31.19 2.41 19.21
C SER A 149 -30.65 3.69 19.87
N SER A 150 -31.14 3.95 21.09
CA SER A 150 -30.94 5.18 21.87
C SER A 150 -30.42 4.92 23.31
N ASN A 151 -29.96 3.70 23.63
CA ASN A 151 -29.36 3.38 24.94
C ASN A 151 -27.87 2.95 24.83
N ILE A 152 -27.12 3.17 25.91
CA ILE A 152 -25.64 3.09 25.95
C ILE A 152 -25.12 1.65 25.85
N GLU A 153 -25.77 0.70 26.53
CA GLU A 153 -25.35 -0.70 26.59
C GLU A 153 -25.31 -1.37 25.20
N GLN A 154 -26.28 -1.05 24.34
CA GLN A 154 -26.34 -1.55 22.96
C GLN A 154 -25.25 -0.95 22.06
N ILE A 155 -24.84 0.30 22.34
CA ILE A 155 -23.73 0.95 21.65
C ILE A 155 -22.41 0.27 22.01
N GLU A 156 -22.19 -0.01 23.30
CA GLU A 156 -20.98 -0.67 23.81
C GLU A 156 -20.83 -2.09 23.25
N GLU A 157 -21.91 -2.88 23.24
CA GLU A 157 -21.89 -4.23 22.68
C GLU A 157 -21.57 -4.21 21.17
N HIS A 158 -22.18 -3.29 20.42
CA HIS A 158 -21.88 -3.14 19.00
C HIS A 158 -20.41 -2.74 18.76
N GLN A 159 -19.87 -1.85 19.59
CA GLN A 159 -18.47 -1.41 19.52
C GLN A 159 -17.51 -2.57 19.76
N ALA A 160 -17.73 -3.37 20.81
CA ALA A 160 -16.89 -4.53 21.13
C ALA A 160 -16.80 -5.52 19.95
N LEU A 161 -17.92 -5.76 19.26
CA LEU A 161 -17.97 -6.64 18.11
C LEU A 161 -17.26 -6.05 16.86
N CYS A 162 -17.24 -4.74 16.69
CA CYS A 162 -16.44 -4.09 15.64
C CYS A 162 -14.94 -4.20 15.95
N SER A 163 -14.54 -4.05 17.21
CA SER A 163 -13.16 -4.21 17.67
C SER A 163 -12.64 -5.63 17.45
N ASN A 164 -13.43 -6.65 17.81
CA ASN A 164 -13.05 -8.05 17.61
C ASN A 164 -12.82 -8.38 16.11
N GLU A 165 -13.70 -7.87 15.25
CA GLU A 165 -13.56 -8.08 13.80
C GLU A 165 -12.31 -7.37 13.25
N TRP A 166 -12.02 -6.18 13.77
CA TRP A 166 -10.80 -5.44 13.41
C TRP A 166 -9.53 -6.19 13.82
N GLU A 167 -9.46 -6.70 15.05
CA GLU A 167 -8.34 -7.52 15.51
C GLU A 167 -8.13 -8.77 14.64
N ARG A 168 -9.24 -9.41 14.26
CA ARG A 168 -9.24 -10.55 13.32
C ARG A 168 -8.63 -10.18 11.97
N ILE A 169 -8.92 -8.98 11.44
CA ILE A 169 -8.34 -8.49 10.18
C ILE A 169 -6.84 -8.19 10.35
N MET A 170 -6.46 -7.48 11.41
CA MET A 170 -5.08 -7.07 11.65
C MET A 170 -4.12 -8.22 11.94
N SER A 171 -4.63 -9.38 12.35
CA SER A 171 -3.82 -10.59 12.59
C SER A 171 -3.34 -11.30 11.31
N ARG A 172 -3.81 -10.91 10.12
CA ARG A 172 -3.58 -11.66 8.87
C ARG A 172 -2.31 -11.30 8.09
N GLY A 173 -1.54 -10.32 8.56
CA GLY A 173 -0.20 -10.02 8.02
C GLY A 173 0.04 -8.52 7.77
N PRO A 174 1.29 -8.11 7.49
CA PRO A 174 1.66 -6.70 7.46
C PRO A 174 1.11 -5.92 6.25
N GLU A 175 0.81 -6.59 5.13
CA GLU A 175 0.21 -5.98 3.92
C GLU A 175 -1.15 -5.33 4.22
N VAL A 176 -1.97 -5.99 5.04
CA VAL A 176 -3.28 -5.48 5.48
C VAL A 176 -3.11 -4.31 6.46
N LYS A 177 -2.08 -4.35 7.31
CA LYS A 177 -1.81 -3.28 8.30
C LYS A 177 -1.33 -1.98 7.67
N GLN A 178 -0.64 -2.05 6.52
CA GLN A 178 -0.09 -0.86 5.86
C GLN A 178 -1.15 -0.04 5.12
N LYS A 179 -2.20 -0.70 4.63
CA LYS A 179 -3.24 -0.10 3.78
C LYS A 179 -4.51 0.32 4.55
N MET A 180 -4.56 0.11 5.86
CA MET A 180 -5.75 0.34 6.68
C MET A 180 -5.43 1.20 7.90
N HIS A 181 -6.26 2.22 8.13
CA HIS A 181 -6.10 3.12 9.27
C HIS A 181 -7.35 3.11 10.15
N ILE A 182 -7.12 3.12 11.47
CA ILE A 182 -8.17 3.32 12.47
C ILE A 182 -8.38 4.82 12.63
N VAL A 183 -9.64 5.24 12.67
CA VAL A 183 -10.03 6.58 13.07
C VAL A 183 -10.69 6.47 14.44
N ASP A 184 -10.16 7.17 15.43
CA ASP A 184 -10.85 7.33 16.70
C ASP A 184 -11.93 8.41 16.52
N ASN A 185 -13.20 8.02 16.61
CA ASN A 185 -14.34 8.91 16.38
C ASN A 185 -15.22 9.09 17.62
N ILE A 186 -14.60 9.07 18.80
CA ILE A 186 -15.25 9.46 20.06
C ILE A 186 -15.81 10.89 19.99
N SER A 187 -15.15 11.80 19.24
CA SER A 187 -15.69 13.14 18.92
C SER A 187 -15.52 13.46 17.44
N LEU A 188 -16.32 14.42 16.95
CA LEU A 188 -16.28 14.83 15.55
C LEU A 188 -14.95 15.51 15.22
N GLU A 189 -14.45 16.37 16.12
CA GLU A 189 -13.19 17.09 15.93
C GLU A 189 -12.03 16.10 15.78
N ARG A 190 -11.94 15.11 16.68
CA ARG A 190 -10.88 14.11 16.67
C ARG A 190 -10.96 13.20 15.46
N ALA A 191 -12.17 12.76 15.09
CA ALA A 191 -12.38 11.96 13.89
C ALA A 191 -11.91 12.69 12.63
N VAL A 192 -12.21 13.98 12.51
CA VAL A 192 -11.79 14.79 11.36
C VAL A 192 -10.27 14.96 11.37
N GLU A 193 -9.67 15.29 12.51
CA GLU A 193 -8.22 15.48 12.64
C GLU A 193 -7.42 14.21 12.30
N ASP A 194 -7.82 13.05 12.83
CA ASP A 194 -7.17 11.77 12.54
C ASP A 194 -7.17 11.47 11.03
N VAL A 195 -8.30 11.70 10.37
CA VAL A 195 -8.44 11.50 8.93
C VAL A 195 -7.60 12.49 8.13
N GLU A 196 -7.54 13.75 8.54
CA GLU A 196 -6.69 14.76 7.91
C GLU A 196 -5.21 14.38 8.03
N ASN A 197 -4.77 13.92 9.20
CA ASN A 197 -3.39 13.50 9.44
C ASN A 197 -2.99 12.30 8.57
N ILE A 198 -3.87 11.30 8.45
CA ILE A 198 -3.67 10.14 7.57
C ILE A 198 -3.59 10.61 6.10
N ALA A 199 -4.54 11.42 5.65
CA ALA A 199 -4.57 11.91 4.27
C ALA A 199 -3.34 12.79 3.95
N ILE A 200 -2.87 13.61 4.89
CA ILE A 200 -1.64 14.42 4.75
C ILE A 200 -0.41 13.52 4.69
N LYS A 201 -0.32 12.48 5.53
CA LYS A 201 0.80 11.53 5.53
C LYS A 201 0.88 10.79 4.19
N GLU A 202 -0.24 10.23 3.73
CA GLU A 202 -0.31 9.53 2.44
C GLU A 202 -0.01 10.49 1.26
N LYS A 203 -0.55 11.72 1.31
CA LYS A 203 -0.21 12.75 0.31
C LYS A 203 1.29 13.06 0.29
N LYS A 204 1.92 13.20 1.46
CA LYS A 204 3.37 13.45 1.56
C LYS A 204 4.17 12.28 1.01
N ASN A 205 3.80 11.04 1.32
CA ASN A 205 4.49 9.86 0.80
C ASN A 205 4.41 9.79 -0.72
N ILE A 206 3.21 9.93 -1.30
CA ILE A 206 3.00 9.93 -2.76
C ILE A 206 3.79 11.07 -3.43
N GLN A 207 3.72 12.27 -2.85
CA GLN A 207 4.45 13.41 -3.41
C GLN A 207 5.96 13.18 -3.37
N ILE A 208 6.48 12.58 -2.30
CA ILE A 208 7.89 12.19 -2.23
C ILE A 208 8.21 11.13 -3.29
N ASP A 209 7.37 10.13 -3.49
CA ASP A 209 7.61 9.07 -4.49
C ASP A 209 7.69 9.65 -5.92
N ASP A 210 6.73 10.50 -6.29
CA ASP A 210 6.72 11.19 -7.59
C ASP A 210 7.89 12.16 -7.76
N ASP A 211 8.25 12.92 -6.71
CA ASP A 211 9.37 13.85 -6.73
C ASP A 211 10.72 13.11 -6.88
N ILE A 212 10.86 11.94 -6.24
CA ILE A 212 12.05 11.10 -6.36
C ILE A 212 12.12 10.45 -7.76
N ALA A 213 11.00 9.98 -8.31
CA ALA A 213 10.94 9.49 -9.68
C ALA A 213 11.38 10.58 -10.68
N GLU A 214 10.83 11.78 -10.54
CA GLU A 214 11.18 12.94 -11.35
C GLU A 214 12.67 13.30 -11.22
N LEU A 215 13.20 13.29 -10.00
CA LEU A 215 14.61 13.52 -9.72
C LEU A 215 15.51 12.49 -10.42
N LEU A 216 15.19 11.19 -10.31
CA LEU A 216 15.96 10.11 -10.94
C LEU A 216 15.93 10.21 -12.47
N VAL A 217 14.79 10.56 -13.05
CA VAL A 217 14.67 10.77 -14.50
C VAL A 217 15.50 11.98 -14.95
N ARG A 218 15.36 13.13 -14.28
CA ARG A 218 16.06 14.38 -14.65
C ARG A 218 17.58 14.33 -14.44
N SER A 219 18.03 13.61 -13.42
CA SER A 219 19.45 13.37 -13.15
C SER A 219 20.10 12.38 -14.12
N GLY A 220 19.32 11.79 -15.04
CA GLY A 220 19.82 10.82 -16.02
C GLY A 220 20.00 9.43 -15.44
N CYS A 221 19.49 9.13 -14.24
CA CYS A 221 19.52 7.79 -13.68
C CYS A 221 18.60 6.82 -14.44
N TYR A 222 17.55 7.33 -15.09
CA TYR A 222 16.72 6.55 -16.01
C TYR A 222 17.22 6.70 -17.46
N VAL A 223 17.88 5.65 -17.96
CA VAL A 223 18.68 5.70 -19.19
C VAL A 223 17.92 5.05 -20.34
N ASN A 224 17.58 5.83 -21.38
CA ASN A 224 17.01 5.31 -22.63
C ASN A 224 18.12 4.75 -23.56
N ALA A 225 17.85 3.61 -24.21
CA ALA A 225 18.72 2.92 -25.17
C ALA A 225 19.20 3.82 -26.32
N ASN A 226 18.38 4.76 -26.77
CA ASN A 226 18.72 5.73 -27.82
C ASN A 226 19.87 6.67 -27.42
N LYS A 227 20.15 6.79 -26.11
CA LYS A 227 21.30 7.54 -25.56
C LYS A 227 22.51 6.65 -25.26
N THR A 228 22.41 5.33 -25.48
CA THR A 228 23.54 4.41 -25.37
C THR A 228 24.11 4.10 -26.76
N ASN A 229 25.39 3.69 -26.82
CA ASN A 229 26.02 3.28 -28.08
C ASN A 229 25.31 2.06 -28.70
N ASP A 230 24.68 1.25 -27.85
CA ASP A 230 23.80 0.16 -28.25
C ASP A 230 22.39 0.71 -28.44
N LYS A 231 21.87 0.68 -29.67
CA LYS A 231 20.49 1.13 -29.99
C LYS A 231 19.38 0.29 -29.33
N LEU A 232 19.75 -0.76 -28.59
CA LEU A 232 18.87 -1.68 -27.87
C LEU A 232 19.56 -2.10 -26.57
N ILE A 233 18.86 -2.09 -25.43
CA ILE A 233 19.38 -2.62 -24.18
C ILE A 233 18.87 -4.05 -24.00
N LYS A 234 19.79 -5.00 -23.87
CA LYS A 234 19.47 -6.38 -23.48
C LYS A 234 19.61 -6.55 -21.96
N ALA A 235 18.51 -6.77 -21.27
CA ALA A 235 18.47 -7.03 -19.85
C ALA A 235 19.13 -8.40 -19.51
N PRO A 236 19.59 -8.62 -18.26
CA PRO A 236 20.23 -9.88 -17.86
C PRO A 236 19.37 -11.13 -18.07
N ASN A 237 18.05 -11.00 -18.05
CA ASN A 237 17.10 -12.08 -18.32
C ASN A 237 16.82 -12.28 -19.82
N GLY A 238 17.44 -11.49 -20.70
CA GLY A 238 17.34 -11.62 -22.15
C GLY A 238 16.38 -10.63 -22.81
N ASP A 239 15.57 -9.89 -22.05
CA ASP A 239 14.60 -8.96 -22.60
C ASP A 239 15.27 -7.79 -23.30
N ILE A 240 14.60 -7.27 -24.34
CA ILE A 240 15.00 -6.03 -24.98
C ILE A 240 14.14 -4.92 -24.40
N ILE A 241 14.77 -4.00 -23.67
CA ILE A 241 14.09 -2.90 -22.99
C ILE A 241 14.53 -1.55 -23.59
N PRO A 242 13.62 -0.59 -23.80
CA PRO A 242 13.97 0.75 -24.30
C PRO A 242 14.67 1.61 -23.24
N ALA A 243 14.57 1.30 -21.95
CA ALA A 243 15.26 2.03 -20.90
C ALA A 243 15.53 1.18 -19.66
N TYR A 244 16.48 1.60 -18.81
CA TYR A 244 16.76 0.98 -17.52
C TYR A 244 17.10 2.01 -16.44
N LEU A 245 16.90 1.64 -15.18
CA LEU A 245 17.29 2.45 -14.04
C LEU A 245 18.72 2.11 -13.59
N SER A 246 19.54 3.14 -13.39
CA SER A 246 20.86 3.06 -12.79
C SER A 246 21.03 4.12 -11.69
N CYS A 247 20.65 3.75 -10.46
CA CYS A 247 20.83 4.61 -9.29
C CYS A 247 22.31 4.89 -8.97
N ARG A 248 23.24 4.12 -9.53
CA ARG A 248 24.69 4.35 -9.44
C ARG A 248 25.10 5.71 -10.01
N LEU A 249 24.39 6.21 -11.04
CA LEU A 249 24.67 7.53 -11.64
C LEU A 249 24.38 8.68 -10.67
N ALA A 250 23.46 8.49 -9.72
CA ALA A 250 23.16 9.48 -8.69
C ALA A 250 24.35 9.74 -7.75
N ILE A 251 25.27 8.78 -7.57
CA ILE A 251 26.39 8.91 -6.62
C ILE A 251 27.29 10.10 -6.95
N SER A 252 27.51 10.37 -8.25
CA SER A 252 28.33 11.49 -8.73
C SER A 252 27.60 12.83 -8.75
N ASP A 253 26.27 12.83 -8.78
CA ASP A 253 25.47 14.05 -8.67
C ASP A 253 25.20 14.36 -7.19
N VAL A 254 25.94 15.32 -6.64
CA VAL A 254 25.88 15.68 -5.21
C VAL A 254 24.46 16.02 -4.76
N LYS A 255 23.69 16.79 -5.55
CA LYS A 255 22.35 17.23 -5.15
C LYS A 255 21.37 16.06 -5.14
N THR A 256 21.42 15.24 -6.19
CA THR A 256 20.57 14.05 -6.30
C THR A 256 20.90 13.05 -5.20
N ARG A 257 22.19 12.77 -4.97
CA ARG A 257 22.65 11.90 -3.87
C ARG A 257 22.12 12.37 -2.51
N GLU A 258 22.30 13.64 -2.18
CA GLU A 258 21.85 14.20 -0.89
C GLU A 258 20.33 14.10 -0.69
N LEU A 259 19.54 14.24 -1.75
CA LEU A 259 18.08 14.07 -1.70
C LEU A 259 17.70 12.60 -1.43
N LEU A 260 18.31 11.67 -2.16
CA LEU A 260 18.07 10.23 -1.99
C LEU A 260 18.51 9.75 -0.60
N GLU A 261 19.68 10.15 -0.14
CA GLU A 261 20.18 9.81 1.20
C GLU A 261 19.23 10.31 2.28
N ARG A 262 18.82 11.58 2.24
CA ARG A 262 17.88 12.14 3.21
C ARG A 262 16.54 11.42 3.20
N GLY A 263 16.03 11.08 2.02
CA GLY A 263 14.80 10.30 1.86
C GLY A 263 14.91 8.94 2.56
N LEU A 264 15.96 8.18 2.25
CA LEU A 264 16.18 6.85 2.82
C LEU A 264 16.35 6.92 4.34
N ILE A 265 17.20 7.82 4.82
CA ILE A 265 17.45 8.04 6.26
C ILE A 265 16.13 8.36 6.97
N GLY A 266 15.31 9.25 6.39
CA GLY A 266 14.02 9.65 6.93
C GLY A 266 13.05 8.46 7.06
N ARG A 267 12.88 7.67 5.99
CA ARG A 267 11.97 6.51 6.00
C ARG A 267 12.46 5.40 6.91
N VAL A 268 13.75 5.10 6.92
CA VAL A 268 14.34 4.10 7.84
C VAL A 268 14.12 4.51 9.30
N LYS A 269 14.41 5.76 9.65
CA LYS A 269 14.21 6.27 11.01
C LYS A 269 12.74 6.27 11.44
N GLN A 270 11.81 6.50 10.51
CA GLN A 270 10.38 6.46 10.78
C GLN A 270 9.90 5.03 11.06
N GLU A 271 10.38 4.07 10.30
CA GLU A 271 9.92 2.67 10.36
C GLU A 271 10.57 1.84 11.45
N PHE A 272 11.82 2.13 11.79
CA PHE A 272 12.61 1.36 12.75
C PHE A 272 13.12 2.25 13.87
N LYS A 273 12.67 1.94 15.09
CA LYS A 273 13.10 2.59 16.35
C LYS A 273 14.01 1.68 17.20
N ASP A 274 14.19 0.44 16.77
CA ASP A 274 14.95 -0.59 17.46
C ASP A 274 16.45 -0.53 17.08
N ASP A 275 17.29 -1.17 17.90
CA ASP A 275 18.69 -1.43 17.57
C ASP A 275 18.80 -2.44 16.41
N VAL A 276 19.24 -1.94 15.26
CA VAL A 276 19.40 -2.70 14.01
C VAL A 276 20.76 -2.42 13.37
N THR A 277 21.30 -3.43 12.69
CA THR A 277 22.48 -3.28 11.83
C THR A 277 22.09 -3.00 10.39
N ILE A 278 22.76 -2.06 9.75
CA ILE A 278 22.57 -1.79 8.32
C ILE A 278 23.48 -2.70 7.51
N ALA A 279 22.91 -3.54 6.63
CA ALA A 279 23.63 -4.48 5.79
C ALA A 279 23.56 -4.07 4.31
N GLY A 280 24.62 -3.44 3.79
CA GLY A 280 24.68 -3.01 2.39
C GLY A 280 24.89 -4.16 1.42
N MET A 281 24.17 -4.17 0.30
CA MET A 281 24.38 -5.13 -0.79
C MET A 281 25.55 -4.71 -1.66
N ALA A 282 26.54 -5.60 -1.82
CA ALA A 282 27.65 -5.32 -2.71
C ALA A 282 27.20 -5.38 -4.18
N THR A 283 27.47 -4.37 -5.00
CA THR A 283 28.24 -3.15 -4.71
C THR A 283 27.35 -1.91 -4.55
N ALA A 284 26.21 -1.86 -5.24
CA ALA A 284 25.43 -0.64 -5.41
C ALA A 284 24.69 -0.18 -4.16
N GLY A 285 24.38 -1.10 -3.24
CA GLY A 285 23.76 -0.79 -1.95
C GLY A 285 24.69 -0.16 -0.91
N ILE A 286 26.01 -0.36 -1.04
CA ILE A 286 27.00 0.05 -0.03
C ILE A 286 26.98 1.56 0.27
N PRO A 287 26.97 2.48 -0.72
CA PRO A 287 26.97 3.92 -0.45
C PRO A 287 25.74 4.36 0.36
N TRP A 288 24.56 3.85 0.00
CA TRP A 288 23.30 4.19 0.67
C TRP A 288 23.26 3.61 2.09
N ALA A 289 23.74 2.38 2.25
CA ALA A 289 23.89 1.72 3.55
C ALA A 289 24.81 2.53 4.48
N HIS A 290 25.92 3.04 3.96
CA HIS A 290 26.86 3.88 4.70
C HIS A 290 26.19 5.17 5.17
N SER A 291 25.50 5.89 4.28
CA SER A 291 24.84 7.15 4.63
C SER A 291 23.75 6.95 5.69
N ILE A 292 22.99 5.86 5.63
CA ILE A 292 22.00 5.50 6.66
C ILE A 292 22.69 5.20 8.00
N ALA A 293 23.65 4.28 8.00
CA ALA A 293 24.34 3.85 9.22
C ALA A 293 25.05 5.02 9.91
N GLN A 294 25.77 5.84 9.13
CA GLN A 294 26.50 6.99 9.63
C GLN A 294 25.55 8.04 10.23
N LYS A 295 24.42 8.32 9.57
CA LYS A 295 23.50 9.38 10.04
C LYS A 295 22.65 8.94 11.23
N LEU A 296 22.34 7.65 11.33
CA LEU A 296 21.55 7.07 12.41
C LEU A 296 22.41 6.47 13.53
N GLU A 297 23.74 6.55 13.41
CA GLU A 297 24.70 6.03 14.40
C GLU A 297 24.52 4.52 14.66
N LEU A 298 24.25 3.76 13.59
CA LEU A 298 23.98 2.32 13.65
C LEU A 298 25.20 1.51 13.19
N PRO A 299 25.38 0.25 13.69
CA PRO A 299 26.37 -0.66 13.14
C PRO A 299 26.14 -0.92 11.64
N MET A 300 27.22 -1.11 10.90
CA MET A 300 27.16 -1.41 9.47
C MET A 300 27.95 -2.67 9.12
N LEU A 301 27.35 -3.49 8.26
CA LEU A 301 27.98 -4.60 7.55
C LEU A 301 27.73 -4.42 6.04
N TYR A 302 28.42 -5.18 5.20
CA TYR A 302 27.98 -5.38 3.83
C TYR A 302 28.12 -6.84 3.38
N VAL A 303 27.24 -7.27 2.47
CA VAL A 303 27.18 -8.65 1.98
C VAL A 303 27.74 -8.71 0.56
N ARG A 304 28.75 -9.56 0.35
CA ARG A 304 29.40 -9.80 -0.94
C ARG A 304 28.53 -10.68 -1.83
N SER A 305 28.69 -10.51 -3.15
CA SER A 305 28.06 -11.39 -4.16
C SER A 305 28.77 -12.75 -4.29
N SER A 306 30.03 -12.85 -3.87
CA SER A 306 30.82 -14.07 -3.90
C SER A 306 31.85 -14.12 -2.77
N GLU A 307 32.25 -15.33 -2.38
CA GLU A 307 33.25 -15.56 -1.34
C GLU A 307 34.61 -14.98 -1.73
N LYS A 308 35.41 -14.59 -0.73
CA LYS A 308 36.80 -14.20 -0.96
C LYS A 308 37.63 -15.40 -1.43
N ALA A 309 38.51 -15.15 -2.40
CA ALA A 309 39.53 -16.12 -2.80
C ALA A 309 40.62 -16.32 -1.73
N TYR A 310 40.90 -15.32 -0.88
CA TYR A 310 41.96 -15.34 0.14
C TYR A 310 41.58 -14.52 1.39
N GLY A 311 42.07 -14.90 2.58
CA GLY A 311 41.82 -14.21 3.87
C GLY A 311 40.68 -14.81 4.70
N LEU A 312 40.07 -14.01 5.60
CA LEU A 312 38.87 -14.39 6.36
C LEU A 312 37.75 -14.78 5.39
N LYS A 313 37.40 -16.07 5.36
CA LYS A 313 36.34 -16.65 4.52
C LYS A 313 34.97 -16.10 4.93
N GLY A 314 34.05 -16.02 3.98
CA GLY A 314 32.66 -15.61 4.21
C GLY A 314 32.16 -14.54 3.24
N LEU A 315 30.85 -14.29 3.31
CA LEU A 315 30.13 -13.32 2.49
C LEU A 315 29.84 -12.01 3.22
N ILE A 316 30.07 -11.92 4.53
CA ILE A 316 29.86 -10.69 5.33
C ILE A 316 31.19 -9.97 5.53
N GLU A 317 31.14 -8.65 5.38
CA GLU A 317 32.24 -7.74 5.66
C GLU A 317 31.83 -6.75 6.75
N GLY A 318 32.78 -6.41 7.62
CA GLY A 318 32.54 -5.74 8.89
C GLY A 318 32.74 -6.69 10.07
N ASN A 319 32.64 -6.16 11.29
CA ASN A 319 32.89 -6.94 12.50
C ASN A 319 31.59 -7.33 13.19
N LEU A 320 31.22 -8.61 13.08
CA LEU A 320 30.01 -9.19 13.67
C LEU A 320 29.90 -8.97 15.18
N LYS A 321 31.01 -8.71 15.90
CA LYS A 321 30.98 -8.38 17.33
C LYS A 321 30.10 -7.16 17.64
N TYR A 322 30.04 -6.19 16.72
CA TYR A 322 29.26 -4.97 16.90
C TYR A 322 27.88 -5.04 16.23
N ALA A 323 27.57 -6.15 15.55
CA ALA A 323 26.29 -6.31 14.88
C ALA A 323 25.18 -6.60 15.89
N SER A 324 24.05 -5.94 15.71
CA SER A 324 22.77 -6.21 16.37
C SER A 324 22.21 -7.54 15.87
N LYS A 325 21.29 -8.15 16.64
CA LYS A 325 20.61 -9.40 16.23
C LYS A 325 19.65 -9.23 15.06
N LYS A 326 19.31 -7.99 14.72
CA LYS A 326 18.39 -7.62 13.64
C LYS A 326 19.13 -6.76 12.62
N ALA A 327 18.82 -6.93 11.35
CA ALA A 327 19.39 -6.13 10.28
C ALA A 327 18.36 -5.64 9.26
N ILE A 328 18.68 -4.49 8.66
CA ILE A 328 18.03 -3.95 7.47
C ILE A 328 18.99 -4.11 6.31
N ILE A 329 18.58 -4.87 5.30
CA ILE A 329 19.35 -4.99 4.05
C ILE A 329 19.13 -3.71 3.23
N VAL A 330 20.19 -3.14 2.67
CA VAL A 330 20.11 -1.93 1.84
C VAL A 330 20.66 -2.21 0.46
N ASP A 331 19.87 -1.93 -0.58
CA ASP A 331 20.28 -1.98 -1.98
C ASP A 331 19.89 -0.68 -2.72
N ASP A 332 20.33 -0.49 -3.95
CA ASP A 332 19.87 0.64 -4.76
C ASP A 332 18.52 0.36 -5.43
N VAL A 333 18.33 -0.87 -5.94
CA VAL A 333 17.14 -1.28 -6.68
C VAL A 333 16.66 -2.66 -6.23
N LEU A 334 15.36 -2.79 -5.93
CA LEU A 334 14.71 -4.07 -5.64
C LEU A 334 13.92 -4.56 -6.85
N TYR A 335 14.33 -5.68 -7.46
CA TYR A 335 13.69 -6.26 -8.66
C TYR A 335 13.06 -7.64 -8.43
N THR A 336 13.79 -8.75 -8.58
CA THR A 336 13.25 -10.10 -8.28
C THR A 336 13.39 -10.48 -6.80
N GLY A 337 14.33 -9.86 -6.10
CA GLY A 337 14.66 -10.14 -4.70
C GLY A 337 15.62 -11.32 -4.49
N ASP A 338 16.17 -11.93 -5.53
CA ASP A 338 17.07 -13.08 -5.37
C ASP A 338 18.36 -12.73 -4.63
N THR A 339 18.89 -11.53 -4.89
CA THR A 339 20.07 -11.01 -4.18
C THR A 339 19.77 -10.76 -2.70
N VAL A 340 18.59 -10.19 -2.41
CA VAL A 340 18.10 -9.98 -1.05
C VAL A 340 17.92 -11.31 -0.33
N LYS A 341 17.25 -12.30 -0.92
CA LYS A 341 17.05 -13.63 -0.33
C LYS A 341 18.37 -14.32 0.03
N LYS A 342 19.36 -14.27 -0.86
CA LYS A 342 20.71 -14.78 -0.58
C LYS A 342 21.36 -14.05 0.60
N ALA A 343 21.24 -12.73 0.68
CA ALA A 343 21.75 -11.97 1.82
C ALA A 343 21.02 -12.29 3.13
N GLN A 344 19.72 -12.53 3.09
CA GLN A 344 18.96 -12.99 4.27
C GLN A 344 19.47 -14.33 4.78
N GLU A 345 19.74 -15.29 3.89
CA GLU A 345 20.32 -16.58 4.26
C GLU A 345 21.70 -16.42 4.90
N VAL A 346 22.56 -15.59 4.31
CA VAL A 346 23.90 -15.29 4.83
C VAL A 346 23.83 -14.63 6.22
N LEU A 347 22.96 -13.64 6.41
CA LEU A 347 22.77 -12.99 7.71
C LEU A 347 22.22 -13.97 8.74
N LYS A 348 21.24 -14.79 8.37
CA LYS A 348 20.64 -15.82 9.22
C LYS A 348 21.65 -16.86 9.68
N GLN A 349 22.54 -17.32 8.79
CA GLN A 349 23.64 -18.24 9.13
C GLN A 349 24.62 -17.64 10.16
N ASN A 350 24.69 -16.31 10.25
CA ASN A 350 25.49 -15.58 11.22
C ASN A 350 24.68 -15.08 12.42
N GLY A 351 23.46 -15.60 12.62
CA GLY A 351 22.62 -15.29 13.78
C GLY A 351 21.94 -13.91 13.73
N ILE A 352 21.87 -13.29 12.55
CA ILE A 352 21.25 -11.99 12.34
C ILE A 352 19.92 -12.17 11.59
N GLU A 353 18.82 -11.75 12.20
CA GLU A 353 17.48 -11.75 11.61
C GLU A 353 17.31 -10.54 10.67
N THR A 354 16.85 -10.76 9.44
CA THR A 354 16.49 -9.64 8.57
C THR A 354 15.07 -9.16 8.90
N VAL A 355 14.94 -7.89 9.30
CA VAL A 355 13.65 -7.28 9.67
C VAL A 355 13.16 -6.25 8.65
N GLY A 356 14.04 -5.82 7.74
CA GLY A 356 13.69 -4.88 6.70
C GLY A 356 14.61 -4.91 5.48
N VAL A 357 14.11 -4.35 4.40
CA VAL A 357 14.85 -4.06 3.17
C VAL A 357 14.62 -2.60 2.82
N ALA A 358 15.68 -1.83 2.60
CA ALA A 358 15.61 -0.45 2.14
C ALA A 358 16.24 -0.29 0.75
N CYS A 359 15.59 0.43 -0.15
CA CYS A 359 16.10 0.69 -1.50
C CYS A 359 15.64 2.04 -2.05
N ILE A 360 16.28 2.53 -3.11
CA ILE A 360 15.81 3.76 -3.77
C ILE A 360 14.52 3.46 -4.54
N ALA A 361 14.55 2.42 -5.38
CA ALA A 361 13.42 2.09 -6.23
C ALA A 361 13.06 0.60 -6.16
N THR A 362 11.77 0.32 -6.11
CA THR A 362 11.20 -1.00 -6.35
C THR A 362 10.74 -1.09 -7.79
N LEU A 363 11.21 -2.12 -8.49
CA LEU A 363 10.89 -2.35 -9.90
C LEU A 363 9.74 -3.35 -10.11
N ARG A 364 9.24 -3.96 -9.02
CA ARG A 364 8.18 -4.97 -9.00
C ARG A 364 7.46 -4.93 -7.67
N ASP A 365 6.14 -4.98 -7.70
CA ASP A 365 5.34 -4.98 -6.49
C ASP A 365 5.25 -6.39 -5.88
N LYS A 366 5.34 -7.43 -6.71
CA LYS A 366 5.38 -8.82 -6.25
C LYS A 366 6.43 -9.08 -5.17
N ILE A 367 7.68 -8.65 -5.36
CA ILE A 367 8.73 -8.87 -4.36
C ILE A 367 8.46 -8.10 -3.06
N VAL A 368 7.88 -6.90 -3.16
CA VAL A 368 7.50 -6.10 -2.00
C VAL A 368 6.49 -6.87 -1.15
N ASN A 369 5.47 -7.43 -1.82
CA ASN A 369 4.45 -8.26 -1.20
C ASN A 369 5.05 -9.55 -0.60
N ASP A 370 5.90 -10.27 -1.35
CA ASP A 370 6.54 -11.49 -0.87
C ASP A 370 7.40 -11.27 0.40
N LEU A 371 8.15 -10.16 0.46
CA LEU A 371 8.90 -9.77 1.66
C LEU A 371 7.97 -9.40 2.82
N THR A 372 6.93 -8.62 2.53
CA THR A 372 5.97 -8.14 3.53
C THR A 372 5.20 -9.30 4.16
N LYS A 373 4.79 -10.32 3.39
CA LYS A 373 4.19 -11.57 3.91
C LYS A 373 5.09 -12.32 4.88
N ASN A 374 6.40 -12.22 4.71
CA ASN A 374 7.40 -12.80 5.59
C ASN A 374 7.79 -11.88 6.77
N ASN A 375 6.96 -10.89 7.08
CA ASN A 375 7.17 -9.90 8.16
C ASN A 375 8.45 -9.04 7.98
N ILE A 376 8.93 -8.88 6.75
CA ILE A 376 10.06 -8.00 6.44
C ILE A 376 9.49 -6.70 5.89
N LYS A 377 9.77 -5.58 6.57
CA LYS A 377 9.32 -4.27 6.07
C LYS A 377 10.11 -3.87 4.84
N VAL A 378 9.45 -3.41 3.80
CA VAL A 378 10.10 -2.82 2.62
C VAL A 378 10.01 -1.30 2.71
N ILE A 379 11.16 -0.65 2.60
CA ILE A 379 11.32 0.79 2.54
C ILE A 379 11.87 1.12 1.15
N ASN A 380 11.12 1.84 0.35
CA ASN A 380 11.56 2.35 -0.93
C ASN A 380 11.37 3.87 -0.98
N LEU A 381 11.94 4.57 -1.97
CA LEU A 381 11.67 5.99 -2.21
C LEU A 381 10.79 6.27 -3.43
N THR A 382 10.63 5.30 -4.32
CA THR A 382 9.76 5.36 -5.48
C THR A 382 9.45 3.95 -5.97
N HIS A 383 8.40 3.80 -6.79
CA HIS A 383 8.07 2.57 -7.51
C HIS A 383 8.31 2.73 -9.01
N TYR A 384 8.27 1.62 -9.74
CA TYR A 384 8.48 1.61 -11.19
C TYR A 384 7.44 2.40 -11.96
N THR A 385 6.18 2.34 -11.52
CA THR A 385 5.07 3.05 -12.15
C THR A 385 5.30 4.56 -12.12
N ASN A 386 5.74 5.13 -10.98
CA ASN A 386 6.12 6.54 -10.88
C ASN A 386 7.28 6.87 -11.84
N LEU A 387 8.28 5.98 -11.95
CA LEU A 387 9.41 6.16 -12.87
C LEU A 387 8.99 6.17 -14.34
N LEU A 388 8.08 5.29 -14.75
CA LEU A 388 7.55 5.26 -16.13
C LEU A 388 6.79 6.54 -16.47
N GLU A 389 5.93 6.99 -15.57
CA GLU A 389 5.19 8.24 -15.73
C GLU A 389 6.13 9.45 -15.80
N ALA A 390 7.11 9.53 -14.90
CA ALA A 390 8.13 10.57 -14.94
C ALA A 390 8.95 10.53 -16.24
N ALA A 391 9.34 9.35 -16.71
CA ALA A 391 10.09 9.18 -17.95
C ALA A 391 9.28 9.61 -19.17
N LYS A 392 7.98 9.29 -19.23
CA LYS A 392 7.06 9.76 -20.27
C LYS A 392 6.92 11.29 -20.25
N ARG A 393 6.66 11.88 -19.07
CA ARG A 393 6.52 13.34 -18.90
C ARG A 393 7.78 14.11 -19.31
N ASN A 394 8.95 13.56 -19.07
CA ASN A 394 10.24 14.17 -19.42
C ASN A 394 10.73 13.81 -20.83
N HIS A 395 9.89 13.16 -21.65
CA HIS A 395 10.26 12.73 -23.01
C HIS A 395 11.50 11.84 -23.05
N ILE A 396 11.77 11.11 -21.98
CA ILE A 396 12.77 10.04 -21.96
C ILE A 396 12.22 8.80 -22.63
N LEU A 397 10.92 8.56 -22.54
CA LEU A 397 10.21 7.55 -23.34
C LEU A 397 9.20 8.25 -24.24
N ASP A 398 9.10 7.82 -25.49
CA ASP A 398 7.93 8.15 -26.32
C ASP A 398 6.71 7.29 -25.94
N GLU A 399 5.55 7.58 -26.54
CA GLU A 399 4.31 6.86 -26.24
C GLU A 399 4.43 5.35 -26.49
N LYS A 400 5.11 4.96 -27.57
CA LYS A 400 5.28 3.56 -27.95
C LYS A 400 6.24 2.84 -27.01
N GLU A 401 7.34 3.49 -26.64
CA GLU A 401 8.32 2.98 -25.68
C GLU A 401 7.70 2.84 -24.28
N TYR A 402 6.89 3.81 -23.85
CA TYR A 402 6.14 3.76 -22.60
C TYR A 402 5.16 2.57 -22.58
N GLU A 403 4.32 2.42 -23.61
CA GLU A 403 3.37 1.30 -23.68
C GLU A 403 4.09 -0.06 -23.73
N THR A 404 5.23 -0.13 -24.42
CA THR A 404 6.08 -1.34 -24.43
C THR A 404 6.59 -1.66 -23.02
N MET A 405 7.12 -0.68 -22.30
CA MET A 405 7.64 -0.87 -20.94
C MET A 405 6.55 -1.25 -19.94
N LYS A 406 5.37 -0.64 -20.09
CA LYS A 406 4.21 -0.93 -19.27
C LYS A 406 3.71 -2.37 -19.51
N ALA A 407 3.61 -2.80 -20.76
CA ALA A 407 3.22 -4.17 -21.10
C ALA A 407 4.21 -5.20 -20.53
N ILE A 408 5.53 -4.94 -20.63
CA ILE A 408 6.58 -5.81 -20.05
C ILE A 408 6.44 -5.87 -18.52
N TYR A 409 6.15 -4.74 -17.88
CA TYR A 409 5.92 -4.68 -16.43
C TYR A 409 4.72 -5.54 -16.02
N GLU A 410 3.57 -5.31 -16.64
CA GLU A 410 2.33 -6.03 -16.36
C GLU A 410 2.48 -7.54 -16.58
N GLU A 411 3.09 -7.96 -17.71
CA GLU A 411 3.37 -9.37 -17.99
C GLU A 411 4.23 -10.02 -16.91
N LYS A 412 5.25 -9.30 -16.42
CA LYS A 412 6.15 -9.81 -15.37
C LYS A 412 5.51 -9.82 -13.99
N GLU A 413 4.61 -8.91 -13.69
CA GLU A 413 3.86 -8.97 -12.43
C GLU A 413 2.93 -10.18 -12.39
N GLU A 414 2.30 -10.53 -13.50
CA GLU A 414 1.43 -11.71 -13.63
C GLU A 414 2.22 -13.03 -13.66
N ARG A 415 3.23 -13.11 -14.52
CA ARG A 415 4.07 -14.29 -14.64
C ARG A 415 5.13 -14.23 -13.56
N GLY A 416 4.92 -15.01 -12.51
CA GLY A 416 5.87 -15.17 -11.41
C GLY A 416 7.18 -15.85 -11.80
N GLU A 417 7.84 -15.40 -12.87
CA GLU A 417 8.84 -16.17 -13.59
C GLU A 417 10.10 -16.41 -12.79
N ARG A 418 10.56 -17.64 -13.00
CA ARG A 418 11.62 -18.41 -12.34
C ARG A 418 12.99 -18.04 -12.87
#